data_AF-A0A212FCN7-F1
#
_entry.id   AF-A0A212FCN7-F1
#
_cell.length_a   1.000
_cell.length_b   1.000
_cell.length_c   1.000
_cell.angle_alpha   90.00
_cell.angle_beta   90.00
_cell.angle_gamma   90.00
#
_symmetry.space_group_name_H-M   'P 1'
#
loop_
_entity.id
_entity.type
_entity.pdbx_description
1 polymer ?
#
loop_
_entity_poly.entity_id
_entity_poly.type
_entity_poly.pdbx_seq_one_letter_code
_entity_poly.pdbx_strand_id
1 'polypeptide(L)'
;MSGFENLSERDRAVLRSIFDPTATIGDVVDDGDHFLDGEDTDLNTEAKSLCIRGVQLAEAGKLEEALELLNRSIDIAPERAPGYNDRAQLYRLLKTSVDTR
;
A
#
# COMPACT_ATOMS: atom_id res chain seq x y z
N MET A 1 -7.96 -10.72 17.49
CA MET A 1 -8.81 -10.78 16.27
C MET A 1 -9.78 -9.63 16.33
N SER A 2 -9.56 -8.58 15.56
CA SER A 2 -10.57 -7.55 15.27
C SER A 2 -10.16 -6.86 13.97
N GLY A 3 -10.26 -7.59 12.85
CA GLY A 3 -9.89 -7.10 11.51
C GLY A 3 -10.93 -6.19 10.85
N PHE A 4 -11.94 -5.73 11.61
CA PHE A 4 -13.09 -4.97 11.10
C PHE A 4 -13.08 -3.50 11.55
N GLU A 5 -12.03 -3.06 12.24
CA GLU A 5 -11.91 -1.70 12.79
C GLU A 5 -11.66 -0.64 11.72
N ASN A 6 -11.16 -1.03 10.54
CA ASN A 6 -10.87 -0.14 9.40
C ASN A 6 -11.84 -0.30 8.23
N LEU A 7 -12.99 -0.93 8.42
CA LEU A 7 -13.98 -1.10 7.35
C LEU A 7 -14.98 0.04 7.35
N SER A 8 -15.33 0.53 6.16
CA SER A 8 -16.40 1.50 6.02
C SER A 8 -17.74 0.89 6.42
N GLU A 9 -18.73 1.75 6.72
CA GLU A 9 -20.07 1.29 7.05
C GLU A 9 -20.70 0.49 5.89
N ARG A 10 -20.36 0.86 4.65
CA ARG A 10 -20.71 0.16 3.42
C ARG A 10 -20.11 -1.25 3.39
N ASP A 11 -18.81 -1.40 3.66
CA ASP A 11 -18.15 -2.72 3.71
C ASP A 11 -18.75 -3.61 4.79
N ARG A 12 -19.06 -3.04 5.96
CA ARG A 12 -19.70 -3.78 7.06
C ARG A 12 -21.11 -4.22 6.69
N ALA A 13 -21.87 -3.39 5.99
CA ALA A 13 -23.20 -3.75 5.51
C ALA A 13 -23.16 -4.83 4.43
N VAL A 14 -22.21 -4.76 3.50
CA VAL A 14 -21.99 -5.79 2.48
C VAL A 14 -21.60 -7.11 3.15
N LEU A 15 -20.65 -7.11 4.09
CA LEU A 15 -20.27 -8.31 4.83
C LEU A 15 -21.43 -8.85 5.64
N ARG A 16 -22.22 -7.99 6.28
CA ARG A 16 -23.43 -8.41 7.00
C ARG A 16 -24.44 -9.06 6.07
N SER A 17 -24.63 -8.56 4.85
CA SER A 17 -25.51 -9.18 3.85
C SER A 17 -24.99 -10.54 3.37
N ILE A 18 -23.66 -10.69 3.25
CA ILE A 18 -23.01 -11.97 2.88
C ILE A 18 -23.15 -13.01 4.00
N PHE A 19 -22.99 -12.61 5.26
CA PHE A 19 -22.96 -13.51 6.42
C PHE A 19 -24.31 -13.66 7.16
N ASP A 20 -25.26 -12.77 6.93
CA ASP A 20 -26.61 -12.79 7.48
C ASP A 20 -27.64 -12.55 6.36
N PRO A 21 -28.10 -13.62 5.68
CA PRO A 21 -29.02 -13.53 4.55
C PRO A 21 -30.44 -13.04 4.93
N THR A 22 -30.70 -12.77 6.21
CA THR A 22 -31.97 -12.22 6.70
C THR A 22 -31.93 -10.71 6.92
N ALA A 23 -30.75 -10.08 6.78
CA ALA A 23 -30.59 -8.64 6.98
C ALA A 23 -31.21 -7.83 5.82
N THR A 24 -32.13 -6.93 6.14
CA THR A 24 -32.79 -6.05 5.18
C THR A 24 -31.81 -5.00 4.62
N ILE A 25 -31.62 -5.01 3.30
CA ILE A 25 -30.81 -4.06 2.53
C ILE A 25 -31.62 -2.76 2.40
N GLY A 26 -31.53 -1.82 3.34
CA GLY A 26 -32.43 -0.65 3.28
C GLY A 26 -31.96 0.67 3.88
N ASP A 27 -30.99 0.69 4.79
CA ASP A 27 -30.76 1.88 5.63
C ASP A 27 -29.31 2.38 5.69
N VAL A 28 -28.47 2.00 4.71
CA VAL A 28 -27.06 2.43 4.69
C VAL A 28 -26.94 3.71 3.88
N VAL A 29 -26.73 4.82 4.58
CA VAL A 29 -26.41 6.11 3.97
C VAL A 29 -24.96 6.02 3.45
N ASP A 30 -24.77 6.21 2.15
CA ASP A 30 -23.47 6.14 1.48
C ASP A 30 -22.72 7.47 1.69
N ASP A 31 -21.99 7.59 2.80
CA ASP A 31 -21.16 8.77 3.12
C ASP A 31 -19.76 8.75 2.47
N GLY A 32 -19.49 7.77 1.58
CA GLY A 32 -18.22 7.64 0.89
C GLY A 32 -17.11 7.07 1.76
N ASP A 33 -16.35 6.13 1.22
CA ASP A 33 -15.33 5.41 1.97
C ASP A 33 -14.10 6.31 2.22
N HIS A 34 -13.84 6.66 3.49
CA HIS A 34 -12.57 7.26 3.91
C HIS A 34 -11.73 6.20 4.64
N PHE A 35 -11.02 5.37 3.87
CA PHE A 35 -10.01 4.49 4.44
C PHE A 35 -8.88 5.38 4.96
N LEU A 36 -8.70 5.39 6.29
CA LEU A 36 -7.53 6.00 6.88
C LEU A 36 -6.33 5.14 6.47
N ASP A 37 -5.57 5.62 5.49
CA ASP A 37 -4.16 5.21 5.37
C ASP A 37 -3.55 5.40 6.76
N GLY A 38 -2.85 4.38 7.27
CA GLY A 38 -2.34 4.37 8.64
C GLY A 38 -1.65 5.69 9.00
N GLU A 39 -1.86 6.15 10.24
CA GLU A 39 -1.48 7.47 10.76
C GLU A 39 -0.26 8.08 10.05
N ASP A 40 -0.47 9.17 9.30
CA ASP A 40 0.58 9.91 8.59
C ASP A 40 1.53 10.58 9.60
N THR A 41 2.38 9.79 10.23
CA THR A 41 3.51 10.28 11.02
C THR A 41 4.53 10.96 10.11
N ASP A 42 5.36 11.86 10.66
CA ASP A 42 6.45 12.49 9.89
C ASP A 42 7.38 11.45 9.24
N LEU A 43 7.60 10.33 9.92
CA LEU A 43 8.37 9.18 9.42
C LEU A 43 7.67 8.50 8.21
N ASN A 44 6.35 8.35 8.26
CA ASN A 44 5.58 7.84 7.13
C ASN A 44 5.67 8.78 5.92
N THR A 45 5.67 10.09 6.14
CA THR A 45 5.82 11.07 5.06
C THR A 45 7.21 11.01 4.42
N GLU A 46 8.28 10.92 5.22
CA GLU A 46 9.65 10.76 4.70
C GLU A 46 9.79 9.44 3.90
N ALA A 47 9.33 8.32 4.45
CA ALA A 47 9.35 7.03 3.76
C ALA A 47 8.57 7.06 2.43
N LYS A 48 7.42 7.76 2.39
CA LYS A 48 6.65 7.97 1.15
C LYS A 48 7.47 8.70 0.10
N SER A 49 8.16 9.77 0.48
CA SER A 49 8.99 10.56 -0.43
C SER A 49 10.14 9.73 -1.01
N LEU A 50 10.78 8.91 -0.18
CA LEU A 50 11.85 8.00 -0.59
C LEU A 50 11.34 6.94 -1.57
N CYS A 51 10.17 6.34 -1.32
CA CYS A 51 9.52 5.41 -2.26
C CYS A 51 9.30 6.05 -3.64
N ILE A 52 8.69 7.24 -3.67
CA ILE A 52 8.39 7.94 -4.93
C ILE A 52 9.67 8.20 -5.73
N ARG A 53 10.73 8.68 -5.08
CA ARG A 53 12.04 8.88 -5.73
C ARG A 53 12.67 7.56 -6.18
N GLY A 54 12.57 6.50 -5.38
CA GLY A 54 13.08 5.18 -5.74
C GLY A 54 12.42 4.66 -7.02
N VAL A 55 11.10 4.79 -7.14
CA VAL A 55 10.35 4.41 -8.35
C VAL A 55 10.79 5.24 -9.57
N GLN A 56 10.94 6.56 -9.43
CA GLN A 56 11.40 7.42 -10.53
C GLN A 56 12.81 7.04 -11.03
N LEU A 57 13.72 6.66 -10.12
CA LEU A 57 15.05 6.18 -10.49
C LEU A 57 14.98 4.83 -11.20
N ALA A 58 14.10 3.93 -10.75
CA ALA A 58 13.88 2.65 -11.40
C ALA A 58 13.38 2.81 -12.83
N GLU A 59 12.42 3.72 -13.05
CA GLU A 59 11.89 4.08 -14.38
C GLU A 59 12.98 4.70 -15.28
N ALA A 60 13.92 5.45 -14.69
CA ALA A 60 15.07 5.99 -15.39
C ALA A 60 16.19 4.96 -15.65
N GLY A 61 16.00 3.69 -15.26
CA GLY A 61 16.98 2.61 -15.44
C GLY A 61 18.14 2.64 -14.43
N LYS A 62 18.09 3.49 -13.41
CA LYS A 62 19.08 3.60 -12.34
C LYS A 62 18.73 2.65 -11.20
N LEU A 63 18.80 1.35 -11.48
CA LEU A 63 18.25 0.31 -10.63
C LEU A 63 18.96 0.19 -9.27
N GLU A 64 20.26 0.42 -9.22
CA GLU A 64 21.05 0.38 -7.98
C GLU A 64 20.69 1.56 -7.05
N GLU A 65 20.64 2.79 -7.58
CA GLU A 65 20.25 3.98 -6.82
C GLU A 65 18.79 3.86 -6.31
N ALA A 66 17.90 3.30 -7.13
CA ALA A 66 16.53 3.00 -6.73
C ALA A 66 16.48 2.03 -5.54
N LEU A 67 17.31 0.98 -5.55
CA LEU A 67 17.34 -0.02 -4.48
C LEU A 67 17.77 0.60 -3.14
N GLU A 68 18.76 1.48 -3.15
CA GLU A 68 19.22 2.18 -1.95
C GLU A 68 18.12 3.03 -1.32
N LEU A 69 17.39 3.81 -2.13
CA LEU A 69 16.28 4.63 -1.63
C LEU A 69 15.14 3.79 -1.05
N LEU A 70 14.81 2.68 -1.69
CA LEU A 70 13.75 1.78 -1.22
C LEU A 70 14.15 1.07 0.08
N ASN A 71 15.42 0.69 0.24
CA ASN A 71 15.92 0.15 1.50
C ASN A 71 15.83 1.18 2.63
N ARG A 72 16.26 2.44 2.38
CA ARG A 72 16.15 3.51 3.38
C ARG A 72 14.70 3.81 3.76
N SER A 73 13.76 3.74 2.80
CA SER A 73 12.33 3.90 3.09
C SER A 73 11.83 2.83 4.07
N ILE A 74 12.24 1.57 3.86
CA ILE A 74 11.90 0.45 4.73
C ILE A 74 12.55 0.61 6.11
N ASP A 75 13.79 1.09 6.19
CA ASP A 75 14.46 1.32 7.48
C ASP A 75 13.75 2.40 8.32
N ILE A 76 13.18 3.42 7.67
CA ILE A 76 12.45 4.52 8.33
C ILE A 76 11.05 4.08 8.76
N ALA A 77 10.34 3.35 7.90
CA ALA A 77 8.98 2.89 8.16
C ALA A 77 8.86 1.39 7.89
N PRO A 78 9.37 0.52 8.78
CA PRO A 78 9.42 -0.92 8.56
C PRO A 78 8.04 -1.58 8.51
N GLU A 79 7.01 -0.93 9.05
CA GLU A 79 5.62 -1.41 9.02
C GLU A 79 4.86 -0.94 7.76
N ARG A 80 5.46 -0.06 6.95
CA ARG A 80 4.83 0.50 5.75
C ARG A 80 4.99 -0.46 4.56
N ALA A 81 3.91 -1.14 4.21
CA ALA A 81 3.87 -2.09 3.10
C ALA A 81 4.37 -1.55 1.73
N PRO A 82 4.08 -0.28 1.31
CA PRO A 82 4.56 0.27 0.04
C PRO A 82 6.05 0.08 -0.27
N GLY A 83 6.95 0.29 0.69
CA GLY A 83 8.40 0.18 0.44
C GLY A 83 8.83 -1.22 0.00
N TYR A 84 8.23 -2.26 0.59
CA TYR A 84 8.47 -3.64 0.20
C TYR A 84 7.89 -3.97 -1.18
N ASN A 85 6.70 -3.45 -1.49
CA ASN A 85 6.04 -3.65 -2.79
C ASN A 85 6.86 -3.04 -3.93
N ASP A 86 7.35 -1.82 -3.76
CA ASP A 86 8.19 -1.13 -4.74
C ASP A 86 9.53 -1.85 -4.91
N ARG A 87 10.14 -2.33 -3.82
CA ARG A 87 11.39 -3.10 -3.91
C ARG A 87 11.19 -4.44 -4.62
N ALA A 88 10.06 -5.11 -4.40
CA ALA A 88 9.71 -6.32 -5.13
C ALA A 88 9.53 -6.05 -6.63
N GLN A 89 8.94 -4.91 -7.00
CA GLN A 89 8.86 -4.46 -8.40
C GLN A 89 10.24 -4.25 -9.00
N LEU A 90 11.12 -3.55 -8.28
CA LEU A 90 12.49 -3.31 -8.70
C LEU A 90 13.26 -4.61 -8.96
N TYR A 91 13.14 -5.60 -8.07
CA TYR A 91 13.78 -6.91 -8.29
C TYR A 91 13.25 -7.66 -9.51
N ARG A 92 11.97 -7.47 -9.89
CA ARG A 92 11.45 -8.02 -11.15
C ARG A 92 12.12 -7.35 -12.34
N LEU A 93 12.25 -6.02 -12.33
CA LEU A 93 12.93 -5.26 -13.38
C LEU A 93 14.40 -5.67 -13.51
N LEU A 94 15.10 -5.82 -12.39
CA LEU A 94 16.49 -6.30 -12.37
C LEU A 94 16.61 -7.67 -13.04
N LYS A 95 15.74 -8.63 -12.71
CA LYS A 95 15.74 -9.95 -13.36
C LYS A 95 15.51 -9.85 -14.86
N THR A 96 14.51 -9.08 -15.29
CA THR A 96 14.22 -8.89 -16.73
C THR A 96 15.36 -8.20 -17.47
N SER A 97 16.04 -7.23 -16.85
CA SER A 97 17.17 -6.52 -17.45
C SER A 97 18.42 -7.40 -17.64
N VAL A 98 18.58 -8.44 -16.82
CA VAL A 98 19.68 -9.40 -16.95
C VAL A 98 19.41 -10.39 -18.09
N ASP A 99 18.15 -10.78 -18.31
CA ASP A 99 17.76 -11.68 -19.40
C ASP A 99 17.81 -11.04 -20.80
N THR A 100 17.96 -9.71 -20.90
CA THR A 100 17.97 -8.98 -22.19
C THR A 100 19.36 -8.55 -22.68
N ARG A 101 20.44 -9.07 -22.07
CA ARG A 101 21.84 -8.84 -22.49
C ARG A 101 22.50 -10.14 -22.93
#